data_AF-A0A6P0GLX0-F1
#
_entry.id   AF-A0A6P0GLX0-F1
#
_cell.length_a   1.000
_cell.length_b   1.000
_cell.length_c   1.000
_cell.angle_alpha   90.00
_cell.angle_beta   90.00
_cell.angle_gamma   90.00
#
_symmetry.space_group_name_H-M   'P 1'
#
loop_
_entity.id
_entity.type
_entity.pdbx_description
1 polymer ?
#
loop_
_entity_poly.entity_id
_entity_poly.type
_entity_poly.pdbx_seq_one_letter_code
_entity_poly.pdbx_strand_id
1 'polypeptide(L)'
;MQAKRVAFLQSNDRAGLAGGSGVVRRSDGADVAVDTQVLRMLVALADQGFTFHVSSVIGGHTKNVSGSGNVSRHWDGHAADFNVINGVDIDTGGAAAKPHTVRFMQALNALRGTDLAPRQVICSGNGRVDPDVLRLQIGVSGVVSGHTNHVHVGY
;
A
#
# COMPACT_ATOMS: atom_id res chain seq x y z
N MET A 1 18.02 18.93 1.80
CA MET A 1 17.21 18.13 0.84
C MET A 1 15.83 17.95 1.43
N GLN A 2 14.76 18.34 0.71
CA GLN A 2 13.39 18.09 1.14
C GLN A 2 13.14 16.57 1.02
N ALA A 3 12.75 15.91 2.11
CA ALA A 3 12.42 14.49 2.04
C ALA A 3 11.27 14.29 1.05
N LYS A 4 11.43 13.37 0.09
CA LYS A 4 10.33 13.01 -0.82
C LYS A 4 9.22 12.39 0.01
N ARG A 5 8.01 12.96 -0.04
CA ARG A 5 6.85 12.45 0.71
C ARG A 5 6.39 11.08 0.22
N VAL A 6 6.57 10.80 -1.06
CA VAL A 6 6.24 9.51 -1.68
C VAL A 6 7.45 9.00 -2.44
N ALA A 7 7.85 7.75 -2.20
CA ALA A 7 8.89 7.06 -2.96
C ALA A 7 8.39 5.70 -3.45
N PHE A 8 8.77 5.31 -4.66
CA PHE A 8 8.41 4.02 -5.27
C PHE A 8 9.63 3.11 -5.33
N LEU A 9 9.54 1.93 -4.71
CA LEU A 9 10.66 0.98 -4.62
C LEU A 9 10.86 0.21 -5.92
N GLN A 10 9.77 -0.24 -6.54
CA GLN A 10 9.84 -0.96 -7.81
C GLN A 10 10.19 0.00 -8.95
N SER A 11 11.08 -0.44 -9.84
CA SER A 11 11.58 0.41 -10.94
C SER A 11 10.49 0.75 -11.96
N ASN A 12 9.59 -0.19 -12.25
CA ASN A 12 8.47 0.02 -13.16
C ASN A 12 7.41 0.97 -12.58
N ASP A 13 7.05 0.81 -11.29
CA ASP A 13 6.16 1.76 -10.60
C ASP A 13 6.77 3.16 -10.59
N ARG A 14 8.07 3.27 -10.29
CA ARG A 14 8.79 4.56 -10.33
C ARG A 14 8.75 5.19 -11.70
N ALA A 15 8.98 4.42 -12.77
CA ALA A 15 8.96 4.94 -14.13
C ALA A 15 7.58 5.51 -14.51
N GLY A 16 6.49 4.79 -14.19
CA GLY A 16 5.13 5.22 -14.51
C GLY A 16 4.58 6.33 -13.63
N LEU A 17 4.89 6.29 -12.33
CA LEU A 17 4.27 7.17 -11.34
C LEU A 17 5.10 8.43 -11.06
N ALA A 18 6.44 8.30 -10.93
CA ALA A 18 7.28 9.48 -10.75
C ALA A 18 7.45 10.28 -12.05
N GLY A 19 7.29 9.62 -13.21
CA GLY A 19 7.25 10.27 -14.52
C GLY A 19 5.91 10.95 -14.83
N GLY A 20 4.89 10.78 -13.98
CA GLY A 20 3.59 11.45 -14.10
C GLY A 20 2.65 10.88 -15.16
N SER A 21 2.95 9.73 -15.77
CA SER A 21 2.05 9.12 -16.75
C SER A 21 0.85 8.45 -16.09
N GLY A 22 0.99 7.99 -14.85
CA GLY A 22 -0.03 7.16 -14.20
C GLY A 22 -0.17 5.78 -14.83
N VAL A 23 0.72 5.42 -15.77
CA VAL A 23 0.72 4.17 -16.52
C VAL A 23 1.99 3.41 -16.18
N VAL A 24 1.83 2.18 -15.69
CA VAL A 24 2.92 1.33 -15.26
C VAL A 24 3.00 0.09 -16.15
N ARG A 25 4.22 -0.24 -16.57
CA ARG A 25 4.52 -1.43 -17.35
C ARG A 25 4.56 -2.66 -16.45
N ARG A 26 3.68 -3.63 -16.68
CA ARG A 26 3.67 -4.93 -16.01
C ARG A 26 4.86 -5.80 -16.42
N SER A 27 5.10 -6.83 -15.61
CA SER A 27 6.11 -7.86 -15.87
C SER A 27 5.86 -8.66 -17.15
N ASP A 28 4.62 -8.76 -17.64
CA ASP A 28 4.26 -9.57 -18.80
C ASP A 28 4.43 -8.89 -20.17
N GLY A 29 4.34 -7.57 -20.25
CA GLY A 29 4.06 -6.99 -21.56
C GLY A 29 3.10 -5.80 -21.56
N ALA A 30 2.19 -5.75 -20.61
CA ALA A 30 1.11 -4.80 -20.70
C ALA A 30 1.43 -3.49 -20.01
N ASP A 31 0.94 -2.40 -20.60
CA ASP A 31 0.76 -1.14 -19.91
C ASP A 31 -0.57 -1.16 -19.17
N VAL A 32 -0.55 -0.75 -17.90
CA VAL A 32 -1.73 -0.68 -17.04
C VAL A 32 -1.82 0.72 -16.46
N ALA A 33 -2.97 1.35 -16.66
CA ALA A 33 -3.29 2.60 -15.99
C ALA A 33 -3.59 2.32 -14.51
N VAL A 34 -2.93 3.06 -13.63
CA VAL A 34 -3.21 3.01 -12.19
C VAL A 34 -4.51 3.73 -11.91
N ASP A 35 -5.35 3.13 -11.07
CA ASP A 35 -6.63 3.70 -10.68
C ASP A 35 -6.43 5.08 -10.06
N THR A 36 -7.23 6.05 -10.53
CA THR A 36 -7.29 7.40 -9.98
C THR A 36 -7.51 7.42 -8.46
N GLN A 37 -8.24 6.44 -7.90
CA GLN A 37 -8.46 6.33 -6.46
C GLN A 37 -7.17 6.01 -5.70
N VAL A 38 -6.33 5.14 -6.26
CA VAL A 38 -4.99 4.88 -5.70
C VAL A 38 -4.18 6.17 -5.71
N LEU A 39 -4.14 6.88 -6.84
CA LEU A 39 -3.38 8.13 -6.95
C LEU A 39 -3.87 9.21 -5.97
N ARG A 40 -5.19 9.40 -5.87
CA ARG A 40 -5.82 10.37 -4.94
C ARG A 40 -5.53 10.01 -3.49
N MET A 41 -5.52 8.73 -3.14
CA MET A 41 -5.18 8.23 -1.81
C MET A 41 -3.71 8.52 -1.44
N LEU A 42 -2.76 8.33 -2.36
CA LEU A 42 -1.37 8.69 -2.13
C LEU A 42 -1.21 10.19 -1.84
N VAL A 43 -1.91 11.05 -2.60
CA VAL A 43 -1.91 12.50 -2.38
C VAL A 43 -2.53 12.85 -1.02
N ALA A 44 -3.70 12.29 -0.70
CA ALA A 44 -4.39 12.55 0.56
C ALA A 44 -3.55 12.19 1.79
N LEU A 45 -2.82 11.07 1.75
CA LEU A 45 -1.92 10.67 2.84
C LEU A 45 -0.69 11.59 2.92
N ALA A 46 -0.11 11.99 1.79
CA ALA A 46 1.01 12.92 1.76
C ALA A 46 0.62 14.32 2.28
N ASP A 47 -0.61 14.77 2.03
CA ASP A 47 -1.16 16.03 2.52
C ASP A 47 -1.43 16.00 4.03
N GLN A 48 -1.75 14.83 4.59
CA GLN A 48 -1.81 14.60 6.04
C GLN A 48 -0.42 14.56 6.71
N GLY A 49 0.65 14.75 5.94
CA GLY A 49 2.02 14.86 6.43
C GLY A 49 2.77 13.54 6.56
N PHE A 50 2.22 12.44 6.04
CA PHE A 50 2.95 11.18 5.99
C PHE A 50 4.06 11.24 4.95
N THR A 51 5.20 10.62 5.28
CA THR A 51 6.18 10.19 4.28
C THR A 51 6.16 8.68 4.18
N PHE A 52 6.22 8.10 2.98
CA PHE A 52 6.14 6.64 2.83
C PHE A 52 6.82 6.12 1.58
N HIS A 53 7.24 4.86 1.66
CA HIS A 53 7.69 4.09 0.51
C HIS A 53 6.58 3.14 0.08
N VAL A 54 6.19 3.26 -1.19
CA VAL A 54 5.30 2.34 -1.87
C VAL A 54 6.15 1.19 -2.39
N SER A 55 6.01 0.02 -1.77
CA SER A 55 6.72 -1.19 -2.16
C SER A 55 6.17 -1.81 -3.42
N SER A 56 4.88 -1.60 -3.74
CA SER A 56 4.29 -2.00 -5.01
C SER A 56 2.99 -1.25 -5.28
N VAL A 57 2.77 -0.80 -6.51
CA VAL A 57 1.43 -0.54 -7.06
C VAL A 57 1.08 -1.65 -8.03
N ILE A 58 1.98 -1.92 -8.98
CA ILE A 58 1.93 -3.08 -9.87
C ILE A 58 3.16 -3.97 -9.66
N GLY A 59 4.33 -3.36 -9.41
CA GLY A 59 5.63 -4.00 -9.48
C GLY A 59 5.77 -5.29 -8.65
N GLY A 60 6.34 -6.33 -9.26
CA GLY A 60 6.64 -7.61 -8.62
C GLY A 60 5.46 -8.58 -8.48
N HIS A 61 4.21 -8.13 -8.66
CA HIS A 61 3.04 -8.99 -8.55
C HIS A 61 2.74 -9.75 -9.85
N THR A 62 2.31 -11.01 -9.71
CA THR A 62 1.83 -11.82 -10.85
C THR A 62 0.31 -11.75 -10.94
N LYS A 63 -0.25 -12.16 -12.08
CA LYS A 63 -1.70 -12.11 -12.34
C LYS A 63 -2.55 -12.73 -11.26
N ASN A 64 -2.14 -13.89 -10.77
CA ASN A 64 -2.96 -14.69 -9.86
C ASN A 64 -2.48 -14.51 -8.43
N VAL A 65 -3.42 -14.28 -7.52
CA VAL A 65 -3.20 -14.45 -6.09
C VAL A 65 -3.01 -15.95 -5.85
N SER A 66 -1.81 -16.35 -5.41
CA SER A 66 -1.36 -17.74 -5.35
C SER A 66 -2.45 -18.69 -4.83
N GLY A 67 -2.83 -19.67 -5.66
CA GLY A 67 -3.73 -20.78 -5.26
C GLY A 67 -5.22 -20.47 -5.17
N SER A 68 -5.68 -19.24 -5.45
CA SER A 68 -7.09 -18.85 -5.27
C SER A 68 -7.91 -18.69 -6.56
N GLY A 69 -7.24 -18.69 -7.73
CA GLY A 69 -7.89 -18.35 -9.02
C GLY A 69 -8.30 -16.88 -9.16
N ASN A 70 -8.15 -16.07 -8.10
CA ASN A 70 -8.45 -14.65 -8.12
C ASN A 70 -7.31 -13.85 -8.77
N VAL A 71 -7.67 -12.82 -9.52
CA VAL A 71 -6.70 -11.85 -10.06
C VAL A 71 -6.31 -10.86 -8.96
N SER A 72 -5.01 -10.59 -8.82
CA SER A 72 -4.50 -9.63 -7.84
C SER A 72 -4.94 -8.22 -8.20
N ARG A 73 -5.38 -7.42 -7.23
CA ARG A 73 -5.73 -6.01 -7.47
C ARG A 73 -4.54 -5.17 -7.92
N HIS A 74 -3.33 -5.57 -7.56
CA HIS A 74 -2.11 -4.98 -8.10
C HIS A 74 -1.94 -5.26 -9.59
N TRP A 75 -2.39 -6.41 -10.09
CA TRP A 75 -2.27 -6.76 -11.50
C TRP A 75 -3.06 -5.82 -12.43
N ASP A 76 -4.15 -5.26 -11.89
CA ASP A 76 -5.08 -4.40 -12.60
C ASP A 76 -4.94 -2.91 -12.20
N GLY A 77 -3.97 -2.55 -11.35
CA GLY A 77 -3.74 -1.16 -10.96
C GLY A 77 -4.67 -0.58 -9.91
N HIS A 78 -5.35 -1.44 -9.15
CA HIS A 78 -6.32 -1.07 -8.11
C HIS A 78 -5.79 -1.24 -6.68
N ALA A 79 -4.48 -1.38 -6.48
CA ALA A 79 -3.90 -1.55 -5.14
C ALA A 79 -2.52 -0.90 -4.98
N ALA A 80 -2.14 -0.69 -3.72
CA ALA A 80 -0.81 -0.22 -3.33
C ALA A 80 -0.37 -0.84 -1.99
N ASP A 81 0.91 -1.21 -1.91
CA ASP A 81 1.58 -1.74 -0.73
C ASP A 81 2.59 -0.72 -0.20
N PHE A 82 2.66 -0.60 1.13
CA PHE A 82 3.52 0.36 1.84
C PHE A 82 4.34 -0.35 2.91
N ASN A 83 5.67 -0.28 2.83
CA ASN A 83 6.56 -0.97 3.77
C ASN A 83 7.37 -0.03 4.66
N VAL A 84 7.51 1.25 4.29
CA VAL A 84 8.16 2.27 5.12
C VAL A 84 7.19 3.42 5.34
N ILE A 85 6.98 3.82 6.60
CA ILE A 85 6.11 4.92 6.99
C ILE A 85 6.88 5.85 7.94
N ASN A 86 6.89 7.14 7.62
CA ASN A 86 7.64 8.18 8.33
C ASN A 86 9.12 7.85 8.54
N GLY A 87 9.73 7.21 7.53
CA GLY A 87 11.12 6.79 7.55
C GLY A 87 11.41 5.52 8.36
N VAL A 88 10.38 4.86 8.90
CA VAL A 88 10.53 3.61 9.66
C VAL A 88 9.92 2.45 8.88
N ASP A 89 10.72 1.41 8.66
CA ASP A 89 10.29 0.18 8.00
C ASP A 89 9.39 -0.66 8.93
N ILE A 90 8.26 -1.15 8.41
CA ILE A 90 7.24 -1.86 9.18
C ILE A 90 7.77 -3.22 9.66
N ASP A 91 8.59 -3.89 8.85
CA ASP A 91 9.13 -5.22 9.14
C ASP A 91 10.24 -5.14 10.20
N THR A 92 11.20 -4.26 9.93
CA THR A 92 12.48 -4.23 10.64
C THR A 92 12.60 -3.11 11.68
N GLY A 93 11.68 -2.15 11.69
CA GLY A 93 11.68 -1.02 12.62
C GLY A 93 11.25 -1.37 14.05
N GLY A 94 10.83 -2.61 14.30
CA GLY A 94 10.49 -3.10 15.64
C GLY A 94 9.45 -2.22 16.35
N ALA A 95 9.63 -1.99 17.65
CA ALA A 95 8.67 -1.20 18.45
C ALA A 95 8.47 0.24 17.96
N ALA A 96 9.47 0.83 17.29
CA ALA A 96 9.40 2.20 16.79
C ALA A 96 8.45 2.35 15.58
N ALA A 97 8.24 1.28 14.79
CA ALA A 97 7.36 1.34 13.63
C ALA A 97 5.88 1.33 14.00
N LYS A 98 5.51 0.67 15.11
CA LYS A 98 4.09 0.48 15.50
C LYS A 98 3.27 1.77 15.55
N PRO A 99 3.69 2.86 16.21
CA PRO A 99 2.92 4.10 16.23
C PRO A 99 2.68 4.69 14.83
N HIS A 100 3.66 4.56 13.93
CA HIS A 100 3.55 5.03 12.55
C HIS A 100 2.56 4.18 11.75
N THR A 101 2.68 2.86 11.83
CA THR A 101 1.76 1.90 11.19
C THR A 101 0.32 2.11 11.65
N VAL A 102 0.11 2.20 12.97
CA VAL A 102 -1.23 2.43 13.57
C VAL A 102 -1.83 3.75 13.08
N ARG A 103 -1.07 4.86 13.15
CA ARG A 103 -1.57 6.17 12.71
C ARG A 103 -1.89 6.19 11.22
N PHE A 104 -1.08 5.53 10.40
CA PHE A 104 -1.31 5.41 8.96
C PHE A 104 -2.57 4.62 8.64
N MET A 105 -2.79 3.46 9.29
CA MET A 105 -4.03 2.70 9.12
C MET A 105 -5.26 3.45 9.65
N GLN A 106 -5.14 4.22 10.73
CA GLN A 106 -6.22 5.09 11.20
C GLN A 106 -6.58 6.17 10.19
N ALA A 107 -5.59 6.77 9.51
CA ALA A 107 -5.82 7.73 8.45
C ALA A 107 -6.57 7.11 7.26
N LEU A 108 -6.20 5.88 6.88
CA LEU A 108 -6.94 5.10 5.87
C LEU A 108 -8.37 4.79 6.31
N ASN A 109 -8.57 4.41 7.58
CA ASN A 109 -9.89 4.15 8.15
C ASN A 109 -10.77 5.40 8.19
N ALA A 110 -10.18 6.58 8.38
CA ALA A 110 -10.91 7.84 8.34
C ALA A 110 -11.46 8.19 6.94
N LEU A 111 -10.97 7.54 5.88
CA LEU A 111 -11.54 7.67 4.54
C LEU A 111 -12.88 6.92 4.39
N ARG A 112 -13.25 6.03 5.33
CA ARG A 112 -14.55 5.34 5.28
C ARG A 112 -15.70 6.34 5.32
N GLY A 113 -16.67 6.14 4.43
CA GLY A 113 -17.80 7.05 4.27
C GLY A 113 -17.51 8.24 3.34
N THR A 114 -16.30 8.37 2.81
CA THR A 114 -15.95 9.30 1.74
C THR A 114 -15.93 8.61 0.38
N ASP A 115 -15.82 9.38 -0.71
CA ASP A 115 -15.62 8.85 -2.06
C ASP A 115 -14.23 8.20 -2.25
N LEU A 116 -13.30 8.37 -1.31
CA LEU A 116 -11.95 7.79 -1.32
C LEU A 116 -11.81 6.55 -0.42
N ALA A 117 -12.93 5.99 0.06
CA ALA A 117 -12.93 4.83 0.94
C ALA A 117 -12.30 3.59 0.25
N PRO A 118 -11.21 3.01 0.81
CA PRO A 118 -10.66 1.77 0.29
C PRO A 118 -11.60 0.59 0.57
N ARG A 119 -11.62 -0.39 -0.34
CA ARG A 119 -12.34 -1.66 -0.12
C ARG A 119 -11.57 -2.59 0.82
N GLN A 120 -10.25 -2.51 0.79
CA GLN A 120 -9.35 -3.32 1.60
C GLN A 120 -8.24 -2.46 2.20
N VAL A 121 -7.98 -2.67 3.50
CA VAL A 121 -6.79 -2.20 4.19
C VAL A 121 -6.30 -3.38 5.02
N ILE A 122 -5.18 -3.96 4.65
CA ILE A 122 -4.68 -5.22 5.22
C ILE A 122 -3.29 -4.97 5.79
N CYS A 123 -3.13 -5.24 7.08
CA CYS A 123 -1.85 -5.25 7.75
C CYS A 123 -2.03 -6.12 9.00
N SER A 124 -1.33 -7.24 9.03
CA SER A 124 -1.41 -8.21 10.12
C SER A 124 -0.46 -7.89 11.26
N GLY A 125 0.40 -6.88 11.11
CA GLY A 125 1.26 -6.45 12.21
C GLY A 125 2.41 -5.54 11.80
N ASN A 126 3.53 -5.70 12.48
CA ASN A 126 4.68 -4.81 12.39
C ASN A 126 5.98 -5.62 12.54
N GLY A 127 6.29 -6.39 11.50
CA GLY A 127 7.33 -7.44 11.44
C GLY A 127 6.91 -8.78 12.05
N ARG A 128 5.87 -8.74 12.87
CA ARG A 128 5.19 -9.88 13.48
C ARG A 128 3.74 -9.53 13.70
N VAL A 129 2.90 -10.54 13.94
CA VAL A 129 1.48 -10.32 14.24
C VAL A 129 1.31 -9.34 15.40
N ASP A 130 0.52 -8.29 15.20
CA ASP A 130 0.21 -7.28 16.22
C ASP A 130 -1.31 -7.08 16.32
N PRO A 131 -1.96 -7.39 17.46
CA PRO A 131 -3.40 -7.24 17.63
C PRO A 131 -3.92 -5.80 17.45
N ASP A 132 -3.11 -4.79 17.79
CA ASP A 132 -3.51 -3.39 17.66
C ASP A 132 -3.55 -2.92 16.22
N VAL A 133 -2.72 -3.53 15.36
CA VAL A 133 -2.70 -3.28 13.92
C VAL A 133 -3.82 -4.08 13.25
N LEU A 134 -3.99 -5.35 13.62
CA LEU A 134 -5.03 -6.24 13.10
C LEU A 134 -6.45 -5.67 13.22
N ARG A 135 -6.77 -5.03 14.36
CA ARG A 135 -8.09 -4.42 14.60
C ARG A 135 -8.43 -3.25 13.67
N LEU A 136 -7.42 -2.70 12.96
CA LEU A 136 -7.59 -1.57 12.06
C LEU A 136 -7.82 -1.99 10.61
N GLN A 137 -7.82 -3.30 10.29
CA GLN A 137 -8.03 -3.77 8.94
C GLN A 137 -9.45 -3.48 8.43
N ILE A 138 -9.57 -3.30 7.11
CA ILE A 138 -10.82 -3.16 6.37
C ILE A 138 -10.94 -4.32 5.38
N GLY A 139 -12.14 -4.91 5.28
CA GLY A 139 -12.48 -5.89 4.25
C GLY A 139 -11.97 -7.31 4.51
N VAL A 140 -11.27 -7.54 5.63
CA VAL A 140 -10.80 -8.86 6.07
C VAL A 140 -10.97 -9.02 7.58
N SER A 141 -11.19 -10.25 8.05
CA SER A 141 -11.29 -10.59 9.46
C SER A 141 -10.19 -11.60 9.83
N GLY A 142 -9.10 -11.12 10.44
CA GLY A 142 -8.02 -11.96 10.96
C GLY A 142 -6.66 -11.72 10.32
N VAL A 143 -5.72 -12.62 10.63
CA VAL A 143 -4.34 -12.59 10.10
C VAL A 143 -4.35 -13.03 8.64
N VAL A 144 -3.73 -12.22 7.79
CA VAL A 144 -3.47 -12.55 6.39
C VAL A 144 -1.99 -12.85 6.23
N SER A 145 -1.69 -14.07 5.77
CA SER A 145 -0.30 -14.51 5.55
C SER A 145 0.42 -13.54 4.61
N GLY A 146 1.69 -13.25 4.91
CA GLY A 146 2.52 -12.32 4.12
C GLY A 146 2.25 -10.84 4.35
N HIS A 147 1.28 -10.44 5.19
CA HIS A 147 0.92 -9.04 5.42
C HIS A 147 1.36 -8.50 6.78
N THR A 148 2.36 -9.11 7.43
CA THR A 148 2.90 -8.61 8.71
C THR A 148 3.96 -7.52 8.55
N ASN A 149 4.45 -7.29 7.34
CA ASN A 149 5.60 -6.44 7.02
C ASN A 149 5.26 -5.24 6.12
N HIS A 150 4.00 -5.07 5.74
CA HIS A 150 3.53 -3.94 4.94
C HIS A 150 2.04 -3.67 5.20
N VAL A 151 1.58 -2.48 4.84
CA VAL A 151 0.15 -2.15 4.71
C VAL A 151 -0.22 -2.30 3.24
N HIS A 152 -1.23 -3.12 2.95
CA HIS A 152 -1.85 -3.24 1.64
C HIS A 152 -3.15 -2.43 1.61
N VAL A 153 -3.38 -1.68 0.52
CA VAL A 153 -4.61 -0.92 0.28
C VAL A 153 -5.17 -1.28 -1.09
N GLY A 154 -6.43 -1.72 -1.13
CA GLY A 154 -7.12 -2.13 -2.36
C GLY A 154 -8.42 -1.34 -2.57
N TYR A 155 -8.64 -0.91 -3.82
CA TYR A 155 -9.86 -0.26 -4.30
C TYR A 155 -10.75 -1.18 -5.12
#